data_AF-A0A2P6NCQ6-F1
#
_entry.id   AF-A0A2P6NCQ6-F1
#
_cell.length_a   1.000
_cell.length_b   1.000
_cell.length_c   1.000
_cell.angle_alpha   90.00
_cell.angle_beta   90.00
_cell.angle_gamma   90.00
#
_symmetry.space_group_name_H-M   'P 1'
#
loop_
_entity.id
_entity.type
_entity.pdbx_description
1 polymer ?
#
loop_
_entity_poly.entity_id
_entity_poly.type
_entity_poly.pdbx_seq_one_letter_code
_entity_poly.pdbx_strand_id
1 'polypeptide(L)'
;MTLLTDRAYCTDLMDVLKNISKQQQQLSYNQRYMYGVIHKLGQLQDPYCFTGFVRCSLYYTQEQRELTKNFPPLAEKVQLDESVQVSGYMDYLKTQLKPKHNKTTLQTEKLMYNLFPKAQLLYEVIEQPIDYVLKDYVEDMTANRQKAEDGIFQKLFKLMVNSGFRKMLQSDDKYNKSLLIHSPESFMKQTIGRTITDWSIMRHADKQHKGLIEVRLQKDKCNMKSAKHVGSAILSWSKVLMLDFVCNCLYQHYDKTEVDLLYTDTDSIYMQAKVSSYEEFKQRFPDHLQKLHFAATGDITPGKMKLECELKEAIFVKPKTYSYVKKDGKEDVRNKGVVLSQNKEILIFDSYKRAVFSDDLIMAKNTLIRKTTHNDTLSMNTMTVTKAALDGWYDKRIMIDNIHTVPFGLYSKQFSEEDVMNRIMKNLAARVNIGLSQLKTYLMCTQDQLKAHLASQFYSGMSLMNYGVLWNLDHTIPVSFICQRQPKGSLSLFQYSAYAGGRE
;
A
#
# COMPACT_ATOMS: atom_id res chain seq x y z
N MET A 1 8.25 -9.84 20.61
CA MET A 1 6.92 -9.41 20.14
C MET A 1 5.90 -10.00 21.08
N THR A 2 5.07 -9.16 21.67
CA THR A 2 4.03 -9.59 22.62
C THR A 2 2.68 -9.17 22.06
N LEU A 3 1.75 -10.12 21.90
CA LEU A 3 0.37 -9.82 21.50
C LEU A 3 -0.43 -9.48 22.75
N LEU A 4 -1.02 -8.30 22.77
CA LEU A 4 -1.88 -7.81 23.83
C LEU A 4 -3.27 -7.54 23.25
N THR A 5 -4.28 -8.20 23.82
CA THR A 5 -5.70 -8.05 23.45
C THR A 5 -6.56 -7.58 24.63
N ASP A 6 -5.91 -7.23 25.75
CA ASP A 6 -6.60 -6.73 26.93
C ASP A 6 -7.22 -5.36 26.66
N ARG A 7 -8.48 -5.20 27.05
CA ARG A 7 -9.27 -3.99 26.77
C ARG A 7 -8.80 -2.81 27.61
N ALA A 8 -8.42 -3.05 28.88
CA ALA A 8 -7.91 -1.99 29.74
C ALA A 8 -6.60 -1.45 29.17
N TYR A 9 -5.64 -2.33 28.89
CA TYR A 9 -4.38 -1.97 28.24
C TYR A 9 -4.57 -1.22 26.91
N CYS A 10 -5.44 -1.70 26.01
CA CYS A 10 -5.71 -1.02 24.74
C CYS A 10 -6.34 0.37 24.92
N THR A 11 -7.17 0.55 25.95
CA THR A 11 -7.81 1.84 26.26
C THR A 11 -6.78 2.81 26.84
N ASP A 12 -5.98 2.34 27.80
CA ASP A 12 -4.91 3.14 28.42
C ASP A 12 -3.88 3.59 27.38
N LEU A 13 -3.44 2.66 26.51
CA LEU A 13 -2.53 3.00 25.41
C LEU A 13 -3.16 4.02 24.46
N MET A 14 -4.45 3.87 24.13
CA MET A 14 -5.12 4.85 23.27
C MET A 14 -5.12 6.26 23.88
N ASP A 15 -5.36 6.37 25.19
CA ASP A 15 -5.37 7.66 25.88
C ASP A 15 -3.96 8.26 25.95
N VAL A 16 -2.94 7.44 26.19
CA VAL A 16 -1.53 7.83 26.07
C VAL A 16 -1.23 8.39 24.66
N LEU A 17 -1.56 7.63 23.60
CA LEU A 17 -1.34 8.06 22.22
C LEU A 17 -2.03 9.39 21.90
N LYS A 18 -3.29 9.58 22.36
CA LYS A 18 -4.05 10.82 22.14
C LYS A 18 -3.45 12.01 22.88
N ASN A 19 -3.12 11.83 24.16
CA ASN A 19 -2.60 12.89 25.01
C ASN A 19 -1.25 13.39 24.52
N ILE A 20 -0.34 12.46 24.20
CA ILE A 20 0.98 12.81 23.67
C ILE A 20 0.83 13.45 22.30
N SER A 21 0.01 12.91 21.40
CA SER A 21 -0.21 13.52 20.09
C SER A 21 -0.70 14.97 20.21
N LYS A 22 -1.59 15.25 21.17
CA LYS A 22 -2.07 16.62 21.44
C LYS A 22 -0.94 17.53 21.93
N GLN A 23 -0.08 17.04 22.82
CA GLN A 23 1.11 17.79 23.28
C GLN A 23 2.09 18.04 22.13
N GLN A 24 2.39 17.02 21.33
CA GLN A 24 3.31 17.10 20.20
C GLN A 24 2.83 18.10 19.13
N GLN A 25 1.52 18.22 18.92
CA GLN A 25 0.94 19.21 18.00
C GLN A 25 1.15 20.66 18.44
N GLN A 26 1.30 20.91 19.75
CA GLN A 26 1.57 22.25 20.30
C GLN A 26 3.05 22.64 20.18
N LEU A 27 3.95 21.67 19.97
CA LEU A 27 5.37 21.91 19.81
C LEU A 27 5.71 22.40 18.39
N SER A 28 6.74 23.24 18.31
CA SER A 28 7.35 23.58 17.03
C SER A 28 7.93 22.34 16.37
N TYR A 29 7.99 22.31 15.04
CA TYR A 29 8.39 21.13 14.27
C TYR A 29 9.69 20.46 14.78
N ASN A 30 10.74 21.25 15.02
CA ASN A 30 12.06 20.80 15.51
C ASN A 30 12.08 20.29 16.97
N GLN A 31 11.01 20.53 17.73
CA GLN A 31 10.81 20.04 19.09
C GLN A 31 9.95 18.76 19.15
N ARG A 32 9.29 18.40 18.05
CA ARG A 32 8.44 17.22 18.00
C ARG A 32 9.28 15.94 18.13
N TYR A 33 8.69 14.93 18.76
CA TYR A 33 9.27 13.60 18.90
C TYR A 33 9.66 12.99 17.55
N MET A 34 8.79 13.09 16.54
CA MET A 34 9.10 12.57 15.20
C MET A 34 10.32 13.24 14.57
N TYR A 35 10.49 14.56 14.77
CA TYR A 35 11.71 15.23 14.34
C TYR A 35 12.93 14.65 15.07
N GLY A 36 12.83 14.42 16.38
CA GLY A 36 13.87 13.74 17.15
C GLY A 36 14.22 12.36 16.61
N VAL A 37 13.22 11.50 16.38
CA VAL A 37 13.44 10.14 15.88
C VAL A 37 14.06 10.11 14.49
N ILE A 38 13.61 10.98 13.59
CA ILE A 38 14.07 10.98 12.19
C ILE A 38 15.44 11.65 12.08
N HIS A 39 15.71 12.69 12.87
CA HIS A 39 16.82 13.61 12.63
C HIS A 39 17.86 13.70 13.76
N LYS A 40 17.57 13.24 14.98
CA LYS A 40 18.49 13.28 16.12
C LYS A 40 18.89 11.87 16.55
N LEU A 41 20.12 11.48 16.21
CA LEU A 41 20.71 10.22 16.67
C LEU A 41 20.83 10.19 18.21
N GLY A 42 20.40 9.10 18.84
CA GLY A 42 20.66 8.80 20.25
C GLY A 42 19.71 9.43 21.28
N GLN A 43 18.71 10.21 20.87
CA GLN A 43 17.67 10.76 21.77
C GLN A 43 16.40 9.90 21.73
N LEU A 44 16.50 8.63 22.13
CA LEU A 44 15.37 7.70 22.18
C LEU A 44 14.71 7.71 23.56
N GLN A 45 14.00 8.79 23.88
CA GLN A 45 12.90 8.66 24.82
C GLN A 45 11.62 8.70 24.00
N ASP A 46 11.09 7.51 23.69
CA ASP A 46 9.79 7.39 23.04
C ASP A 46 8.70 7.85 24.02
N PRO A 47 8.11 9.04 23.86
CA PRO A 47 7.12 9.52 24.80
C PRO A 47 5.88 8.62 24.78
N TYR A 48 5.63 7.96 23.64
CA TYR A 48 4.50 7.03 23.48
C TYR A 48 4.72 5.73 24.26
N CYS A 49 5.96 5.46 24.70
CA CYS A 49 6.36 4.22 25.35
C CYS A 49 5.88 2.97 24.59
N PHE A 50 5.71 3.10 23.28
CA PHE A 50 5.05 2.11 22.45
C PHE A 50 5.58 2.17 21.03
N THR A 51 6.12 1.05 20.59
CA THR A 51 6.37 0.79 19.18
C THR A 51 5.85 -0.58 18.84
N GLY A 52 5.14 -0.66 17.71
CA GLY A 52 4.61 -1.92 17.26
C GLY A 52 3.35 -1.79 16.43
N PHE A 53 2.80 -2.94 16.07
CA PHE A 53 1.62 -3.00 15.22
C PHE A 53 0.38 -2.88 16.06
N VAL A 54 -0.64 -2.21 15.51
CA VAL A 54 -1.95 -2.17 16.15
C VAL A 54 -3.04 -2.47 15.15
N ARG A 55 -4.11 -3.05 15.69
CA ARG A 55 -5.39 -3.18 15.03
C ARG A 55 -6.30 -2.12 15.62
N CYS A 56 -6.82 -1.23 14.79
CA CYS A 56 -7.58 -0.08 15.26
C CYS A 56 -8.64 0.36 14.24
N SER A 57 -9.60 1.16 14.72
CA SER A 57 -10.48 1.96 13.87
C SER A 57 -9.97 3.39 13.81
N LEU A 58 -9.94 3.93 12.60
CA LEU A 58 -9.38 5.25 12.32
C LEU A 58 -10.45 6.13 11.69
N TYR A 59 -10.48 7.38 12.13
CA TYR A 59 -11.31 8.41 11.55
C TYR A 59 -10.43 9.50 10.94
N TYR A 60 -10.73 9.88 9.70
CA TYR A 60 -10.12 11.00 9.00
C TYR A 60 -11.15 12.12 8.83
N THR A 61 -10.77 13.35 9.20
CA THR A 61 -11.54 14.54 8.81
C THR A 61 -11.37 14.80 7.31
N GLN A 62 -12.28 15.58 6.70
CA GLN A 62 -12.15 15.97 5.29
C GLN A 62 -10.85 16.74 5.06
N GLU A 63 -10.50 17.64 5.97
CA GLU A 63 -9.25 18.41 5.93
C GLU A 63 -8.02 17.49 5.90
N GLN A 64 -7.99 16.44 6.73
CA GLN A 64 -6.89 15.47 6.75
C GLN A 64 -6.83 14.64 5.45
N ARG A 65 -7.99 14.27 4.90
CA ARG A 65 -8.03 13.59 3.58
C ARG A 65 -7.52 14.51 2.48
N GLU A 66 -7.92 15.78 2.45
CA GLU A 66 -7.43 16.76 1.48
C GLU A 66 -5.93 17.02 1.63
N LEU A 67 -5.42 17.12 2.86
CA LEU A 67 -4.00 17.30 3.13
C LEU A 67 -3.15 16.13 2.62
N THR A 68 -3.68 14.90 2.72
CA THR A 68 -2.96 13.67 2.37
C THR A 68 -3.41 13.04 1.05
N LYS A 69 -4.25 13.71 0.25
CA LYS A 69 -4.87 13.10 -0.95
C LYS A 69 -3.88 12.64 -2.01
N ASN A 70 -2.73 13.29 -2.09
CA ASN A 70 -1.65 12.98 -3.02
C ASN A 70 -0.72 11.88 -2.48
N PHE A 71 -0.72 11.67 -1.16
CA PHE A 71 0.06 10.63 -0.50
C PHE A 71 -0.74 10.02 0.67
N PRO A 72 -1.77 9.21 0.39
CA PRO A 72 -2.63 8.66 1.43
C PRO A 72 -1.84 7.67 2.31
N PRO A 73 -1.70 7.90 3.62
CA PRO A 73 -0.82 7.11 4.48
C PRO A 73 -1.28 5.66 4.68
N LEU A 74 -2.58 5.38 4.50
CA LEU A 74 -3.23 4.11 4.82
C LEU A 74 -4.09 3.59 3.65
N ALA A 75 -3.51 3.51 2.46
CA ALA A 75 -4.23 3.01 1.28
C ALA A 75 -4.62 1.53 1.43
N GLU A 76 -5.90 1.17 1.32
CA GLU A 76 -6.39 -0.22 1.44
C GLU A 76 -6.53 -0.94 0.09
N LYS A 77 -6.37 -2.28 0.10
CA LYS A 77 -6.72 -3.12 -1.04
C LYS A 77 -8.21 -3.46 -1.00
N VAL A 78 -9.02 -2.66 -1.67
CA VAL A 78 -10.46 -2.89 -1.80
C VAL A 78 -10.83 -3.26 -3.24
N GLN A 79 -11.68 -4.26 -3.41
CA GLN A 79 -12.35 -4.50 -4.67
C GLN A 79 -13.51 -3.52 -4.78
N LEU A 80 -13.43 -2.62 -5.76
CA LEU A 80 -14.51 -1.69 -6.04
C LEU A 80 -15.64 -2.46 -6.72
N ASP A 81 -16.85 -2.34 -6.18
CA ASP A 81 -18.07 -2.83 -6.82
C ASP A 81 -18.69 -1.74 -7.72
N GLU A 82 -19.75 -2.09 -8.43
CA GLU A 82 -20.45 -1.18 -9.35
C GLU A 82 -21.20 -0.04 -8.63
N SER A 83 -21.29 -0.06 -7.30
CA SER A 83 -21.94 1.00 -6.51
C SER A 83 -21.04 2.19 -6.24
N VAL A 84 -19.74 2.08 -6.54
CA VAL A 84 -18.78 3.17 -6.37
C VAL A 84 -19.06 4.27 -7.39
N GLN A 85 -19.45 5.44 -6.90
CA GLN A 85 -19.61 6.63 -7.72
C GLN A 85 -18.26 7.02 -8.32
N VAL A 86 -18.19 7.02 -9.66
CA VAL A 86 -17.08 7.56 -10.44
C VAL A 86 -17.51 8.87 -11.10
N SER A 87 -16.57 9.60 -11.68
CA SER A 87 -16.89 10.82 -12.42
C SER A 87 -17.50 10.49 -13.78
N GLY A 88 -18.23 11.46 -14.37
CA GLY A 88 -18.72 11.34 -15.74
C GLY A 88 -17.60 11.17 -16.77
N TYR A 89 -16.42 11.77 -16.53
CA TYR A 89 -15.26 11.61 -17.42
C TYR A 89 -14.70 10.17 -17.37
N MET A 90 -14.59 9.59 -16.18
CA MET A 90 -14.12 8.21 -16.02
C MET A 90 -15.11 7.22 -16.65
N ASP A 91 -16.41 7.44 -16.51
CA ASP A 91 -17.42 6.64 -17.20
C ASP A 91 -17.32 6.76 -18.73
N TYR A 92 -17.14 7.98 -19.25
CA TYR A 92 -16.88 8.21 -20.67
C TYR A 92 -15.67 7.40 -21.16
N LEU A 93 -14.50 7.51 -20.51
CA LEU A 93 -13.31 6.76 -20.92
C LEU A 93 -13.50 5.24 -20.85
N LYS A 94 -14.25 4.75 -19.86
CA LYS A 94 -14.57 3.33 -19.71
C LYS A 94 -15.30 2.81 -20.95
N THR A 95 -16.21 3.62 -21.51
CA THR A 95 -16.94 3.26 -22.73
C THR A 95 -16.06 3.30 -23.98
N GLN A 96 -15.17 4.29 -24.10
CA GLN A 96 -14.28 4.45 -25.27
C GLN A 96 -13.19 3.39 -25.34
N LEU A 97 -12.47 3.18 -24.24
CA LEU A 97 -11.25 2.36 -24.22
C LEU A 97 -11.51 0.87 -23.97
N LYS A 98 -12.74 0.49 -23.60
CA LYS A 98 -13.15 -0.88 -23.22
C LYS A 98 -12.09 -1.61 -22.37
N PRO A 99 -11.57 -0.97 -21.31
CA PRO A 99 -10.47 -1.53 -20.53
C PRO A 99 -10.91 -2.85 -19.89
N LYS A 100 -10.04 -3.87 -19.92
CA LYS A 100 -10.28 -5.11 -19.15
C LYS A 100 -10.43 -4.72 -17.68
N HIS A 101 -11.48 -5.20 -17.02
CA HIS A 101 -11.67 -5.06 -15.58
C HIS A 101 -10.44 -5.62 -14.85
N ASN A 102 -9.52 -4.73 -14.52
CA ASN A 102 -8.33 -5.08 -13.76
C ASN A 102 -8.65 -4.89 -12.28
N LYS A 103 -8.27 -5.90 -11.50
CA LYS A 103 -8.42 -5.91 -10.05
C LYS A 103 -7.60 -4.74 -9.48
N THR A 104 -8.28 -3.75 -8.91
CA THR A 104 -7.66 -2.62 -8.25
C THR A 104 -6.69 -3.16 -7.18
N THR A 105 -5.42 -2.82 -7.33
CA THR A 105 -4.37 -3.26 -6.41
C THR A 105 -3.63 -2.03 -5.91
N LEU A 106 -3.94 -1.69 -4.66
CA LEU A 106 -3.25 -0.70 -3.84
C LEU A 106 -2.71 -1.45 -2.62
N GLN A 107 -1.41 -1.30 -2.35
CA GLN A 107 -0.71 -2.03 -1.30
C GLN A 107 -0.67 -1.18 -0.02
N THR A 108 -1.21 -1.73 1.08
CA THR A 108 -1.05 -1.15 2.41
C THR A 108 0.13 -1.78 3.12
N GLU A 109 0.89 -0.96 3.85
CA GLU A 109 1.61 -1.43 5.04
C GLU A 109 1.34 -0.44 6.16
N LYS A 110 1.03 -0.97 7.35
CA LYS A 110 0.59 -0.27 8.55
C LYS A 110 1.80 0.05 9.44
N LEU A 111 2.03 1.33 9.68
CA LEU A 111 2.43 1.92 10.97
C LEU A 111 2.48 3.43 10.75
N MET A 112 1.49 4.18 11.23
CA MET A 112 1.55 5.64 11.24
C MET A 112 0.78 6.19 12.41
N TYR A 113 1.45 6.27 13.55
CA TYR A 113 1.05 7.16 14.63
C TYR A 113 1.85 8.45 14.50
N ASN A 114 1.18 9.57 14.79
CA ASN A 114 1.66 10.95 14.86
C ASN A 114 1.41 11.85 13.65
N LEU A 115 1.09 11.28 12.48
CA LEU A 115 0.92 12.12 11.31
C LEU A 115 -0.53 12.53 11.06
N PHE A 116 -1.54 11.64 10.98
CA PHE A 116 -2.85 12.14 10.49
C PHE A 116 -4.17 11.57 11.05
N PRO A 117 -4.35 10.34 11.57
CA PRO A 117 -5.69 9.95 12.06
C PRO A 117 -5.87 10.12 13.58
N LYS A 118 -7.05 10.59 14.00
CA LYS A 118 -7.52 10.36 15.38
C LYS A 118 -7.91 8.89 15.46
N ALA A 119 -7.09 8.09 16.13
CA ALA A 119 -7.47 6.71 16.40
C ALA A 119 -8.68 6.71 17.36
N GLN A 120 -9.76 6.04 16.93
CA GLN A 120 -11.02 6.06 17.67
C GLN A 120 -11.08 4.90 18.67
N LEU A 121 -10.60 3.72 18.27
CA LEU A 121 -10.54 2.53 19.12
C LEU A 121 -9.35 1.63 18.76
N LEU A 122 -8.62 1.14 19.77
CA LEU A 122 -7.57 0.12 19.64
C LEU A 122 -8.16 -1.25 20.03
N TYR A 123 -7.77 -2.29 19.30
CA TYR A 123 -8.34 -3.63 19.43
C TYR A 123 -7.29 -4.67 19.83
N GLU A 124 -6.13 -4.59 19.18
CA GLU A 124 -5.02 -5.53 19.37
C GLU A 124 -3.73 -4.75 19.20
N VAL A 125 -2.74 -5.13 19.98
CA VAL A 125 -1.43 -4.49 19.99
C VAL A 125 -0.36 -5.57 19.93
N ILE A 126 0.63 -5.38 19.06
CA ILE A 126 1.83 -6.20 18.99
C ILE A 126 3.01 -5.28 19.29
N GLU A 127 3.53 -5.35 20.50
CA GLU A 127 4.67 -4.53 20.93
C GLU A 127 6.01 -5.07 20.42
N GLN A 128 6.90 -4.13 20.14
CA GLN A 128 8.27 -4.36 19.68
C GLN A 128 9.22 -3.33 20.31
N PRO A 129 10.41 -3.76 20.76
CA PRO A 129 11.43 -2.80 21.20
C PRO A 129 11.94 -1.98 20.01
N ILE A 130 12.16 -0.68 20.23
CA ILE A 130 12.92 0.17 19.31
C ILE A 130 14.40 -0.07 19.55
N ASP A 131 15.14 -0.40 18.49
CA ASP A 131 16.60 -0.42 18.53
C ASP A 131 17.17 -0.15 17.12
N TYR A 132 18.42 0.29 17.07
CA TYR A 132 19.17 0.60 15.86
C TYR A 132 19.83 -0.65 15.25
N VAL A 133 19.04 -1.72 15.07
CA VAL A 133 19.53 -3.06 14.71
C VAL A 133 20.38 -3.12 13.43
N LEU A 134 20.17 -2.18 12.49
CA LEU A 134 20.87 -2.14 11.20
C LEU A 134 21.80 -0.94 11.04
N LYS A 135 21.98 -0.11 12.07
CA LYS A 135 22.70 1.15 11.94
C LYS A 135 24.14 0.94 11.49
N ASP A 136 24.92 0.17 12.25
CA ASP A 136 26.34 -0.04 11.96
C ASP A 136 26.54 -0.63 10.56
N TYR A 137 25.70 -1.60 10.18
CA TYR A 137 25.71 -2.17 8.84
C TYR A 137 25.43 -1.14 7.73
N VAL A 138 24.40 -0.30 7.90
CA VAL A 138 24.04 0.72 6.91
C VAL A 138 25.11 1.82 6.84
N GLU A 139 25.68 2.22 7.97
CA GLU A 139 26.78 3.19 8.04
C GLU A 139 28.02 2.66 7.33
N ASP A 140 28.41 1.42 7.57
CA ASP A 140 29.54 0.76 6.90
C ASP A 140 29.32 0.66 5.39
N MET A 141 28.15 0.19 4.95
CA MET A 141 27.84 0.09 3.52
C MET A 141 27.81 1.47 2.85
N THR A 142 27.33 2.50 3.54
CA THR A 142 27.30 3.87 3.03
C THR A 142 28.70 4.47 2.94
N ALA A 143 29.54 4.27 3.97
CA ALA A 143 30.92 4.71 3.96
C ALA A 143 31.73 4.03 2.84
N ASN A 144 31.56 2.72 2.65
CA ASN A 144 32.18 1.99 1.55
C ASN A 144 31.68 2.45 0.18
N ARG A 145 30.39 2.75 0.06
CA ARG A 145 29.83 3.34 -1.16
C ARG A 145 30.41 4.71 -1.48
N GLN A 146 30.65 5.55 -0.47
CA GLN A 146 31.24 6.88 -0.64
C GLN A 146 32.71 6.79 -1.07
N LYS A 147 33.45 5.82 -0.53
CA LYS A 147 34.87 5.59 -0.85
C LYS A 147 35.10 4.91 -2.20
N ALA A 148 34.10 4.23 -2.74
CA ALA A 148 34.23 3.50 -3.99
C ALA A 148 34.39 4.45 -5.19
N GLU A 149 35.51 4.35 -5.90
CA GLU A 149 35.78 5.11 -7.12
C GLU A 149 35.08 4.50 -8.35
N ASP A 150 34.94 3.18 -8.37
CA ASP A 150 34.29 2.44 -9.46
C ASP A 150 32.77 2.35 -9.25
N GLY A 151 32.03 2.71 -10.31
CA GLY A 151 30.57 2.63 -10.37
C GLY A 151 30.00 1.23 -10.15
N ILE A 152 30.77 0.16 -10.40
CA ILE A 152 30.34 -1.22 -10.07
C ILE A 152 30.25 -1.39 -8.55
N PHE A 153 31.28 -1.04 -7.81
CA PHE A 153 31.30 -1.16 -6.35
C PHE A 153 30.28 -0.23 -5.69
N GLN A 154 30.11 1.00 -6.20
CA GLN A 154 29.05 1.90 -5.73
C GLN A 154 27.65 1.27 -5.87
N LYS A 155 27.38 0.58 -6.98
CA LYS A 155 26.12 -0.15 -7.21
C LYS A 155 26.01 -1.38 -6.31
N LEU A 156 27.09 -2.10 -6.07
CA LEU A 156 27.13 -3.26 -5.19
C LEU A 156 26.75 -2.88 -3.76
N PHE A 157 27.39 -1.86 -3.16
CA PHE A 157 27.07 -1.42 -1.79
C PHE A 157 25.62 -0.93 -1.67
N LYS A 158 25.10 -0.22 -2.68
CA LYS A 158 23.66 0.12 -2.74
C LYS A 158 22.77 -1.13 -2.79
N LEU A 159 23.16 -2.14 -3.56
CA LEU A 159 22.41 -3.40 -3.68
C LEU A 159 22.40 -4.19 -2.37
N MET A 160 23.52 -4.21 -1.64
CA MET A 160 23.63 -4.91 -0.36
C MET A 160 22.61 -4.40 0.67
N VAL A 161 22.50 -3.07 0.83
CA VAL A 161 21.48 -2.45 1.69
C VAL A 161 20.05 -2.77 1.21
N ASN A 162 19.78 -2.54 -0.09
CA ASN A 162 18.44 -2.74 -0.65
C ASN A 162 17.98 -4.21 -0.64
N SER A 163 18.90 -5.15 -0.83
CA SER A 163 18.61 -6.59 -0.83
C SER A 163 18.44 -7.13 0.58
N GLY A 164 19.21 -6.62 1.57
CA GLY A 164 19.05 -6.96 2.98
C GLY A 164 17.63 -6.68 3.47
N PHE A 165 17.13 -5.47 3.22
CA PHE A 165 15.73 -5.12 3.51
C PHE A 165 14.72 -6.05 2.80
N ARG A 166 14.87 -6.29 1.48
CA ARG A 166 13.95 -7.17 0.73
C ARG A 166 13.94 -8.60 1.26
N LYS A 167 15.10 -9.09 1.72
CA LYS A 167 15.23 -10.42 2.30
C LYS A 167 14.41 -10.58 3.59
N MET A 168 14.28 -9.50 4.37
CA MET A 168 13.44 -9.49 5.58
C MET A 168 11.94 -9.62 5.28
N LEU A 169 11.49 -9.21 4.09
CA LEU A 169 10.09 -9.31 3.66
C LEU A 169 9.78 -10.56 2.83
N GLN A 170 10.71 -11.51 2.77
CA GLN A 170 10.55 -12.74 1.98
C GLN A 170 9.30 -13.53 2.44
N SER A 171 8.43 -13.87 1.49
CA SER A 171 7.25 -14.72 1.73
C SER A 171 7.65 -16.20 1.65
N ASP A 172 8.14 -16.76 2.75
CA ASP A 172 8.58 -18.17 2.84
C ASP A 172 7.46 -19.19 2.48
N ASP A 173 6.20 -18.77 2.63
CA ASP A 173 4.96 -19.50 2.34
C ASP A 173 4.68 -19.66 0.84
N LYS A 174 5.19 -18.74 0.01
CA LYS A 174 5.02 -18.79 -1.46
C LYS A 174 5.94 -19.80 -2.14
N TYR A 175 6.94 -20.32 -1.43
CA TYR A 175 7.84 -21.32 -1.97
C TYR A 175 7.22 -22.70 -1.84
N ASN A 176 7.15 -23.41 -2.96
CA ASN A 176 6.75 -24.81 -2.99
C ASN A 176 7.95 -25.73 -2.79
N LYS A 177 7.70 -26.97 -2.40
CA LYS A 177 8.71 -28.02 -2.48
C LYS A 177 8.63 -28.65 -3.87
N SER A 178 9.65 -28.43 -4.69
CA SER A 178 9.75 -29.08 -6.01
C SER A 178 10.48 -30.41 -5.91
N LEU A 179 9.90 -31.44 -6.50
CA LEU A 179 10.49 -32.76 -6.66
C LEU A 179 10.75 -33.04 -8.13
N LEU A 180 11.92 -33.56 -8.45
CA LEU A 180 12.27 -34.02 -9.79
C LEU A 180 12.06 -35.53 -9.87
N ILE A 181 11.12 -35.95 -10.71
CA ILE A 181 10.59 -37.32 -10.75
C ILE A 181 10.87 -37.94 -12.11
N HIS A 182 11.51 -39.09 -12.06
CA HIS A 182 12.06 -39.82 -13.22
C HIS A 182 11.44 -41.22 -13.39
N SER A 183 10.54 -41.63 -12.49
CA SER A 183 9.79 -42.88 -12.59
C SER A 183 8.44 -42.82 -11.85
N PRO A 184 7.44 -43.65 -12.24
CA PRO A 184 6.18 -43.77 -11.50
C PRO A 184 6.35 -44.21 -10.05
N GLU A 185 7.31 -45.09 -9.77
CA GLU A 185 7.59 -45.56 -8.40
C GLU A 185 8.12 -44.41 -7.51
N SER A 186 9.04 -43.61 -8.05
CA SER A 186 9.53 -42.40 -7.38
C SER A 186 8.43 -41.38 -7.17
N PHE A 187 7.47 -41.28 -8.10
CA PHE A 187 6.30 -40.43 -7.93
C PHE A 187 5.50 -40.86 -6.72
N MET A 188 5.02 -42.10 -6.71
CA MET A 188 4.18 -42.62 -5.63
C MET A 188 4.90 -42.48 -4.28
N LYS A 189 6.15 -42.94 -4.16
CA LYS A 189 6.90 -42.91 -2.89
C LYS A 189 7.07 -41.50 -2.32
N GLN A 190 7.24 -40.49 -3.17
CA GLN A 190 7.55 -39.13 -2.72
C GLN A 190 6.33 -38.20 -2.58
N THR A 191 5.19 -38.56 -3.17
CA THR A 191 3.96 -37.76 -3.12
C THR A 191 2.88 -38.31 -2.19
N ILE A 192 2.99 -39.58 -1.75
CA ILE A 192 2.06 -40.18 -0.78
C ILE A 192 1.88 -39.26 0.44
N GLY A 193 0.62 -38.96 0.75
CA GLY A 193 0.22 -38.15 1.92
C GLY A 193 0.53 -36.65 1.79
N ARG A 194 0.90 -36.14 0.60
CA ARG A 194 1.24 -34.73 0.38
C ARG A 194 0.33 -34.09 -0.67
N THR A 195 0.03 -32.82 -0.49
CA THR A 195 -0.80 -32.05 -1.44
C THR A 195 0.04 -31.58 -2.63
N ILE A 196 -0.28 -32.08 -3.82
CA ILE A 196 0.31 -31.61 -5.09
C ILE A 196 -0.40 -30.30 -5.47
N THR A 197 0.37 -29.23 -5.66
CA THR A 197 -0.17 -27.92 -6.06
C THR A 197 -0.10 -27.69 -7.56
N ASP A 198 0.93 -28.22 -8.21
CA ASP A 198 1.17 -28.07 -9.64
C ASP A 198 2.21 -29.09 -10.11
N TRP A 199 2.34 -29.30 -11.42
CA TRP A 199 3.37 -30.15 -12.01
C TRP A 199 3.77 -29.65 -13.40
N SER A 200 4.95 -30.06 -13.88
CA SER A 200 5.50 -29.63 -15.16
C SER A 200 6.37 -30.71 -15.77
N ILE A 201 6.11 -31.08 -17.02
CA ILE A 201 7.01 -31.94 -17.79
C ILE A 201 8.27 -31.12 -18.11
N MET A 202 9.41 -31.52 -17.54
CA MET A 202 10.71 -30.89 -17.78
C MET A 202 11.37 -31.47 -19.03
N ARG A 203 11.18 -32.77 -19.27
CA ARG A 203 11.66 -33.49 -20.45
C ARG A 203 10.69 -34.61 -20.81
N HIS A 204 10.32 -34.73 -22.08
CA HIS A 204 9.52 -35.85 -22.57
C HIS A 204 10.33 -37.15 -22.56
N ALA A 205 9.63 -38.28 -22.43
CA ALA A 205 10.26 -39.57 -22.64
C ALA A 205 10.57 -39.76 -24.13
N ASP A 206 11.75 -40.29 -24.42
CA ASP A 206 12.23 -40.64 -25.76
C ASP A 206 12.94 -42.01 -25.71
N LYS A 207 13.52 -42.47 -26.84
CA LYS A 207 14.21 -43.77 -26.90
C LYS A 207 15.43 -43.87 -25.96
N GLN A 208 15.96 -42.74 -25.49
CA GLN A 208 17.16 -42.64 -24.65
C GLN A 208 16.87 -42.15 -23.21
N HIS A 209 15.70 -41.58 -22.93
CA HIS A 209 15.37 -41.01 -21.63
C HIS A 209 13.93 -41.32 -21.20
N LYS A 210 13.73 -41.69 -19.93
CA LYS A 210 12.41 -42.04 -19.35
C LYS A 210 11.50 -40.83 -19.05
N GLY A 211 11.82 -39.66 -19.60
CA GLY A 211 11.22 -38.38 -19.23
C GLY A 211 11.61 -37.86 -17.84
N LEU A 212 11.27 -36.61 -17.56
CA LEU A 212 11.49 -35.94 -16.28
C LEU A 212 10.33 -35.00 -15.99
N ILE A 213 9.77 -35.08 -14.79
CA ILE A 213 8.64 -34.25 -14.35
C ILE A 213 9.06 -33.50 -13.08
N GLU A 214 8.81 -32.20 -13.03
CA GLU A 214 8.80 -31.42 -11.80
C GLU A 214 7.40 -31.54 -11.16
N VAL A 215 7.32 -32.01 -9.93
CA VAL A 215 6.07 -31.99 -9.15
C VAL A 215 6.24 -31.02 -7.98
N ARG A 216 5.34 -30.05 -7.90
CA ARG A 216 5.34 -29.02 -6.86
C ARG A 216 4.35 -29.43 -5.79
N LEU A 217 4.85 -29.46 -4.56
CA LEU A 217 4.09 -29.84 -3.39
C LEU A 217 3.88 -28.63 -2.49
N GLN A 218 2.70 -28.57 -1.87
CA GLN A 218 2.47 -27.68 -0.74
C GLN A 218 3.40 -28.06 0.40
N LYS A 219 3.93 -27.07 1.11
CA LYS A 219 4.69 -27.32 2.32
C LYS A 219 3.72 -27.64 3.47
N ASP A 220 3.92 -28.76 4.13
CA ASP A 220 3.15 -29.12 5.33
C ASP A 220 3.45 -28.18 6.51
N LYS A 221 4.67 -27.62 6.55
CA LYS A 221 5.14 -26.64 7.53
C LYS A 221 5.93 -25.53 6.85
N CYS A 222 5.59 -24.29 7.18
CA CYS A 222 6.33 -23.11 6.75
C CYS A 222 7.02 -22.47 7.95
N ASN A 223 8.35 -22.57 8.00
CA ASN A 223 9.14 -21.85 9.00
C ASN A 223 9.48 -20.47 8.44
N MET A 224 8.91 -19.41 9.03
CA MET A 224 9.28 -18.03 8.72
C MET A 224 10.67 -17.75 9.26
N LYS A 225 11.65 -17.59 8.36
CA LYS A 225 13.05 -17.30 8.73
C LYS A 225 13.36 -15.80 8.67
N SER A 226 12.56 -15.05 7.94
CA SER A 226 12.76 -13.62 7.71
C SER A 226 12.19 -12.77 8.85
N ALA A 227 12.94 -11.74 9.27
CA ALA A 227 12.48 -10.75 10.25
C ALA A 227 11.46 -9.76 9.65
N LYS A 228 10.28 -10.26 9.27
CA LYS A 228 9.24 -9.50 8.54
C LYS A 228 8.82 -8.21 9.23
N HIS A 229 8.81 -8.22 10.56
CA HIS A 229 8.47 -7.05 11.34
C HIS A 229 9.47 -5.91 11.18
N VAL A 230 10.79 -6.20 11.16
CA VAL A 230 11.84 -5.21 10.88
C VAL A 230 11.66 -4.66 9.47
N GLY A 231 11.43 -5.55 8.49
CA GLY A 231 11.14 -5.13 7.12
C GLY A 231 9.93 -4.19 7.02
N SER A 232 8.82 -4.53 7.69
CA SER A 232 7.61 -3.69 7.67
C SER A 232 7.81 -2.35 8.39
N ALA A 233 8.60 -2.32 9.48
CA ALA A 233 8.99 -1.08 10.14
C ALA A 233 9.81 -0.19 9.20
N ILE A 234 10.79 -0.73 8.47
CA ILE A 234 11.59 0.01 7.48
C ILE A 234 10.70 0.65 6.41
N LEU A 235 9.73 -0.09 5.86
CA LEU A 235 8.79 0.45 4.88
C LEU A 235 7.89 1.55 5.45
N SER A 236 7.45 1.38 6.70
CA SER A 236 6.63 2.38 7.39
C SER A 236 7.40 3.66 7.62
N TRP A 237 8.64 3.57 8.13
CA TRP A 237 9.53 4.71 8.32
C TRP A 237 9.91 5.40 7.01
N SER A 238 10.09 4.63 5.92
CA SER A 238 10.34 5.20 4.59
C SER A 238 9.19 6.10 4.12
N LYS A 239 7.93 5.71 4.39
CA LYS A 239 6.76 6.55 4.08
C LYS A 239 6.64 7.75 5.00
N VAL A 240 6.91 7.56 6.30
CA VAL A 240 6.92 8.65 7.29
C VAL A 240 7.91 9.73 6.87
N LEU A 241 9.11 9.36 6.42
CA LEU A 241 10.12 10.30 5.92
C LEU A 241 9.59 11.16 4.76
N MET A 242 8.95 10.53 3.76
CA MET A 242 8.36 11.25 2.61
C MET A 242 7.23 12.18 3.05
N LEU A 243 6.36 11.71 3.95
CA LEU A 243 5.24 12.49 4.50
C LEU A 243 5.70 13.63 5.38
N ASP A 244 6.75 13.44 6.16
CA ASP A 244 7.31 14.46 7.03
C ASP A 244 7.89 15.61 6.19
N PHE A 245 8.64 15.28 5.13
CA PHE A 245 9.10 16.28 4.18
C PHE A 245 7.94 17.03 3.54
N VAL A 246 6.90 16.35 3.03
CA VAL A 246 5.77 17.02 2.36
C VAL A 246 4.94 17.86 3.34
N CYS A 247 4.49 17.28 4.44
CA CYS A 247 3.52 17.92 5.31
C CYS A 247 4.14 18.88 6.32
N ASN A 248 5.31 18.55 6.86
CA ASN A 248 5.95 19.32 7.93
C ASN A 248 7.10 20.21 7.47
N CYS A 249 7.64 19.99 6.26
CA CYS A 249 8.67 20.87 5.69
C CYS A 249 8.10 21.70 4.52
N LEU A 250 7.65 21.05 3.44
CA LEU A 250 7.21 21.72 2.20
C LEU A 250 5.98 22.62 2.41
N TYR A 251 4.88 22.07 2.94
CA TYR A 251 3.64 22.83 3.15
C TYR A 251 3.68 23.85 4.30
N GLN A 252 4.78 23.91 5.06
CA GLN A 252 4.97 24.97 6.06
C GLN A 252 5.61 26.23 5.46
N HIS A 253 6.21 26.12 4.26
CA HIS A 253 6.99 27.22 3.64
C HIS A 253 6.47 27.60 2.26
N TYR A 254 5.60 26.77 1.69
CA TYR A 254 4.89 27.03 0.46
C TYR A 254 3.39 26.90 0.68
N ASP A 255 2.64 27.85 0.16
CA ASP A 255 1.20 27.71 0.07
C ASP A 255 0.85 26.57 -0.88
N LYS A 256 -0.26 25.88 -0.61
CA LYS A 256 -0.76 24.80 -1.46
C LYS A 256 -1.10 25.24 -2.89
N THR A 257 -1.17 26.54 -3.15
CA THR A 257 -1.38 27.12 -4.49
C THR A 257 -0.07 27.48 -5.19
N GLU A 258 1.06 27.49 -4.48
CA GLU A 258 2.40 27.74 -5.00
C GLU A 258 3.11 26.45 -5.37
N VAL A 259 2.75 25.33 -4.75
CA VAL A 259 3.35 24.01 -5.02
C VAL A 259 2.28 22.97 -5.26
N ASP A 260 2.41 22.24 -6.36
CA ASP A 260 1.57 21.10 -6.70
C ASP A 260 2.39 19.81 -6.79
N LEU A 261 1.92 18.76 -6.12
CA LEU A 261 2.55 17.43 -6.13
C LEU A 261 1.94 16.62 -7.27
N LEU A 262 2.72 16.44 -8.34
CA LEU A 262 2.25 15.84 -9.58
C LEU A 262 2.30 14.31 -9.53
N TYR A 263 3.39 13.74 -8.99
CA TYR A 263 3.62 12.30 -9.03
C TYR A 263 4.63 11.84 -7.98
N THR A 264 4.50 10.59 -7.51
CA THR A 264 5.48 9.94 -6.64
C THR A 264 5.75 8.50 -7.08
N ASP A 265 6.99 8.04 -6.97
CA ASP A 265 7.34 6.63 -7.13
C ASP A 265 8.36 6.23 -6.06
N THR A 266 7.88 5.53 -5.04
CA THR A 266 8.66 4.98 -3.92
C THR A 266 9.37 6.05 -3.08
N ASP A 267 10.49 6.57 -3.56
CA ASP A 267 11.42 7.51 -2.91
C ASP A 267 11.61 8.81 -3.73
N SER A 268 10.78 9.04 -4.75
CA SER A 268 10.82 10.23 -5.60
C SER A 268 9.55 11.08 -5.49
N ILE A 269 9.72 12.40 -5.56
CA ILE A 269 8.64 13.40 -5.65
C ILE A 269 8.85 14.22 -6.92
N TYR A 270 7.82 14.27 -7.75
CA TYR A 270 7.72 15.18 -8.89
C TYR A 270 6.71 16.24 -8.52
N MET A 271 7.14 17.50 -8.55
CA MET A 271 6.33 18.63 -8.15
C MET A 271 6.57 19.82 -9.07
N GLN A 272 5.56 20.66 -9.19
CA GLN A 272 5.67 21.97 -9.78
C GLN A 272 5.65 23.00 -8.66
N ALA A 273 6.59 23.93 -8.67
CA ALA A 273 6.64 25.05 -7.74
C ALA A 273 6.65 26.37 -8.53
N LYS A 274 5.93 27.38 -8.04
CA LYS A 274 5.91 28.74 -8.61
C LYS A 274 7.18 29.51 -8.25
N VAL A 275 8.31 29.05 -8.77
CA VAL A 275 9.65 29.59 -8.55
C VAL A 275 10.44 29.54 -9.86
N SER A 276 11.42 30.42 -10.02
CA SER A 276 12.22 30.51 -11.24
C SER A 276 13.36 29.48 -11.31
N SER A 277 13.83 29.00 -10.15
CA SER A 277 14.99 28.12 -10.02
C SER A 277 14.90 27.24 -8.78
N TYR A 278 15.69 26.16 -8.76
CA TYR A 278 15.84 25.32 -7.57
C TYR A 278 16.52 26.06 -6.40
N GLU A 279 17.40 27.01 -6.69
CA GLU A 279 18.06 27.83 -5.68
C GLU A 279 17.05 28.70 -4.95
N GLU A 280 16.16 29.38 -5.69
CA GLU A 280 15.04 30.13 -5.12
C GLU A 280 14.12 29.20 -4.32
N PHE A 281 13.83 28.00 -4.85
CA PHE A 281 13.04 27.01 -4.15
C PHE A 281 13.62 26.70 -2.77
N LYS A 282 14.93 26.41 -2.73
CA LYS A 282 15.65 26.00 -1.53
C LYS A 282 15.85 27.15 -0.53
N GLN A 283 16.02 28.38 -1.00
CA GLN A 283 16.23 29.56 -0.14
C GLN A 283 15.03 29.90 0.75
N ARG A 284 13.82 29.49 0.37
CA ARG A 284 12.61 29.69 1.17
C ARG A 284 12.59 28.84 2.45
N PHE A 285 13.44 27.82 2.53
CA PHE A 285 13.62 27.02 3.73
C PHE A 285 14.71 27.63 4.63
N PRO A 286 14.52 27.71 5.95
CA PRO A 286 15.58 28.09 6.89
C PRO A 286 16.82 27.20 6.76
N ASP A 287 18.01 27.75 6.99
CA ASP A 287 19.30 27.06 6.84
C ASP A 287 19.39 25.70 7.53
N HIS A 288 18.80 25.58 8.72
CA HIS A 288 18.82 24.32 9.47
C HIS A 288 18.00 23.22 8.76
N LEU A 289 16.84 23.56 8.16
CA LEU A 289 16.03 22.63 7.36
C LEU A 289 16.68 22.32 6.02
N GLN A 290 17.39 23.30 5.43
CA GLN A 290 18.18 23.06 4.23
C GLN A 290 19.25 21.98 4.46
N LYS A 291 20.02 22.09 5.54
CA LYS A 291 21.06 21.10 5.90
C LYS A 291 20.48 19.74 6.25
N LEU A 292 19.28 19.73 6.82
CA LEU A 292 18.61 18.56 7.31
C LEU A 292 17.97 17.73 6.20
N HIS A 293 17.13 18.36 5.37
CA HIS A 293 16.34 17.65 4.37
C HIS A 293 16.99 17.60 2.99
N PHE A 294 17.90 18.51 2.64
CA PHE A 294 18.44 18.57 1.29
C PHE A 294 19.88 18.06 1.23
N ALA A 295 20.11 17.12 0.32
CA ALA A 295 21.43 16.60 0.03
C ALA A 295 22.27 17.69 -0.66
N ALA A 296 23.50 17.87 -0.20
CA ALA A 296 24.49 18.63 -0.95
C ALA A 296 24.95 17.85 -2.20
N THR A 297 25.63 18.53 -3.12
CA THR A 297 26.24 17.86 -4.28
C THR A 297 27.21 16.78 -3.81
N GLY A 298 26.98 15.53 -4.24
CA GLY A 298 27.79 14.37 -3.84
C GLY A 298 27.43 13.78 -2.47
N ASP A 299 26.49 14.37 -1.73
CA ASP A 299 25.98 13.82 -0.48
C ASP A 299 25.12 12.59 -0.75
N ILE A 300 25.50 11.45 -0.16
CA ILE A 300 24.75 10.18 -0.23
C ILE A 300 24.09 9.81 1.09
N THR A 301 24.04 10.75 2.05
CA THR A 301 23.43 10.55 3.37
C THR A 301 22.01 10.04 3.20
N PRO A 302 21.68 8.86 3.77
CA PRO A 302 20.33 8.33 3.73
C PRO A 302 19.31 9.30 4.32
N GLY A 303 18.13 9.39 3.70
CA GLY A 303 17.01 10.18 4.21
C GLY A 303 16.95 11.63 3.74
N LYS A 304 17.96 12.12 3.00
CA LYS A 304 17.93 13.46 2.40
C LYS A 304 17.35 13.46 0.98
N MET A 305 16.62 14.51 0.65
CA MET A 305 16.11 14.82 -0.68
C MET A 305 17.22 15.39 -1.56
N LYS A 306 17.46 14.75 -2.69
CA LYS A 306 18.41 15.21 -3.71
C LYS A 306 17.65 15.68 -4.94
N LEU A 307 18.01 16.86 -5.46
CA LEU A 307 17.55 17.26 -6.79
C LEU A 307 18.21 16.33 -7.83
N GLU A 308 17.40 15.49 -8.48
CA GLU A 308 17.88 14.64 -9.57
C GLU A 308 17.87 15.36 -10.92
N CYS A 309 16.80 16.11 -11.21
CA CYS A 309 16.68 16.87 -12.46
C CYS A 309 15.62 17.96 -12.35
N GLU A 310 15.79 19.02 -13.14
CA GLU A 310 14.74 20.00 -13.42
C GLU A 310 14.08 19.69 -14.76
N LEU A 311 12.75 19.75 -14.79
CA LEU A 311 11.94 19.35 -15.93
C LEU A 311 11.37 20.58 -16.62
N LYS A 312 11.34 20.54 -17.95
CA LYS A 312 10.63 21.51 -18.79
C LYS A 312 9.15 21.11 -18.93
N GLU A 313 8.91 19.84 -19.24
CA GLU A 313 7.57 19.28 -19.42
C GLU A 313 7.53 17.84 -18.89
N ALA A 314 6.38 17.39 -18.37
CA ALA A 314 6.22 16.03 -17.87
C ALA A 314 4.78 15.54 -18.03
N ILE A 315 4.62 14.23 -18.26
CA ILE A 315 3.32 13.57 -18.40
C ILE A 315 3.32 12.29 -17.59
N PHE A 316 2.46 12.24 -16.59
CA PHE A 316 2.29 11.11 -15.68
C PHE A 316 0.97 10.41 -15.99
N VAL A 317 1.02 9.35 -16.81
CA VAL A 317 -0.20 8.65 -17.27
C VAL A 317 -0.76 7.76 -16.17
N LYS A 318 0.09 6.90 -15.60
CA LYS A 318 -0.27 5.95 -14.53
C LYS A 318 0.97 5.50 -13.78
N PRO A 319 0.83 4.82 -12.62
CA PRO A 319 1.98 4.35 -11.85
C PRO A 319 2.99 3.59 -12.70
N LYS A 320 4.24 4.06 -12.69
CA LYS A 320 5.40 3.54 -13.43
C LYS A 320 5.27 3.64 -14.96
N THR A 321 4.40 4.54 -15.44
CA THR A 321 4.18 4.86 -16.85
C THR A 321 4.10 6.38 -17.02
N TYR A 322 5.23 6.99 -17.35
CA TYR A 322 5.38 8.44 -17.49
C TYR A 322 6.55 8.79 -18.40
N SER A 323 6.56 10.03 -18.91
CA SER A 323 7.67 10.58 -19.67
C SER A 323 7.85 12.05 -19.33
N TYR A 324 9.07 12.56 -19.46
CA TYR A 324 9.38 13.96 -19.22
C TYR A 324 10.52 14.45 -20.11
N VAL A 325 10.56 15.76 -20.29
CA VAL A 325 11.60 16.50 -20.99
C VAL A 325 12.37 17.31 -19.96
N LYS A 326 13.69 17.13 -19.90
CA LYS A 326 14.57 17.90 -19.01
C LYS A 326 14.80 19.32 -19.55
N LYS A 327 15.34 20.21 -18.72
CA LYS A 327 15.72 21.57 -19.16
C LYS A 327 16.71 21.58 -20.34
N ASP A 328 17.56 20.56 -20.48
CA ASP A 328 18.49 20.40 -21.60
C ASP A 328 17.83 19.87 -22.89
N GLY A 329 16.52 19.63 -22.87
CA GLY A 329 15.75 19.11 -24.00
C GLY A 329 15.74 17.59 -24.12
N LYS A 330 16.47 16.86 -23.26
CA LYS A 330 16.50 15.40 -23.30
C LYS A 330 15.20 14.80 -22.80
N GLU A 331 14.63 13.90 -23.60
CA GLU A 331 13.46 13.10 -23.23
C GLU A 331 13.89 11.84 -22.48
N ASP A 332 13.15 11.51 -21.42
CA ASP A 332 13.27 10.25 -20.71
C ASP A 332 11.89 9.59 -20.57
N VAL A 333 11.88 8.28 -20.68
CA VAL A 333 10.67 7.46 -20.68
C VAL A 333 10.76 6.38 -19.62
N ARG A 334 9.66 6.23 -18.86
CA ARG A 334 9.45 5.15 -17.91
C ARG A 334 8.15 4.45 -18.28
N ASN A 335 8.23 3.21 -18.75
CA ASN A 335 7.07 2.39 -19.03
C ASN A 335 7.28 0.98 -18.48
N LYS A 336 6.59 0.65 -17.38
CA LYS A 336 6.70 -0.68 -16.80
C LYS A 336 5.82 -1.68 -17.55
N GLY A 337 6.44 -2.78 -17.99
CA GLY A 337 5.75 -3.91 -18.61
C GLY A 337 5.69 -3.84 -20.13
N VAL A 338 6.45 -2.94 -20.75
CA VAL A 338 6.68 -2.88 -22.19
C VAL A 338 8.18 -3.05 -22.45
N VAL A 339 8.53 -3.84 -23.47
CA VAL A 339 9.92 -3.95 -23.92
C VAL A 339 10.23 -2.76 -24.83
N LEU A 340 10.84 -1.72 -24.26
CA LEU A 340 11.08 -0.44 -24.94
C LEU A 340 11.91 -0.59 -26.23
N SER A 341 12.88 -1.50 -26.26
CA SER A 341 13.71 -1.76 -27.44
C SER A 341 12.91 -2.27 -28.66
N GLN A 342 11.73 -2.85 -28.42
CA GLN A 342 10.85 -3.38 -29.46
C GLN A 342 9.77 -2.37 -29.90
N ASN A 343 9.58 -1.28 -29.15
CA ASN A 343 8.44 -0.37 -29.32
C ASN A 343 8.93 1.09 -29.28
N LYS A 344 9.57 1.52 -30.38
CA LYS A 344 10.19 2.86 -30.46
C LYS A 344 9.17 4.01 -30.38
N GLU A 345 7.94 3.80 -30.81
CA GLU A 345 6.85 4.78 -30.70
C GLU A 345 6.53 5.18 -29.24
N ILE A 346 6.82 4.30 -28.28
CA ILE A 346 6.64 4.56 -26.84
C ILE A 346 7.81 5.37 -26.29
N LEU A 347 8.92 5.48 -27.01
CA LEU A 347 10.05 6.30 -26.58
C LEU A 347 9.84 7.80 -26.86
N ILE A 348 8.71 8.17 -27.48
CA ILE A 348 8.41 9.53 -27.92
C ILE A 348 7.53 10.20 -26.86
N PHE A 349 7.95 11.35 -26.33
CA PHE A 349 7.17 12.12 -25.36
C PHE A 349 5.75 12.47 -25.86
N ASP A 350 5.61 12.80 -27.14
CA ASP A 350 4.31 13.11 -27.77
C ASP A 350 3.31 11.95 -27.72
N SER A 351 3.76 10.69 -27.76
CA SER A 351 2.89 9.53 -27.59
C SER A 351 2.19 9.53 -26.23
N TYR A 352 2.84 10.06 -25.19
CA TYR A 352 2.24 10.24 -23.87
C TYR A 352 1.24 11.41 -23.87
N LYS A 353 1.50 12.49 -24.62
CA LYS A 353 0.51 13.58 -24.81
C LYS A 353 -0.75 13.05 -25.44
N ARG A 354 -0.63 12.35 -26.57
CA ARG A 354 -1.79 11.80 -27.30
C ARG A 354 -2.59 10.82 -26.45
N ALA A 355 -1.92 9.97 -25.66
CA ALA A 355 -2.62 9.04 -24.77
C ALA A 355 -3.48 9.75 -23.70
N VAL A 356 -3.09 10.96 -23.26
CA VAL A 356 -3.80 11.73 -22.22
C VAL A 356 -4.80 12.73 -22.78
N PHE A 357 -4.43 13.43 -23.87
CA PHE A 357 -5.20 14.55 -24.40
C PHE A 357 -6.05 14.18 -25.62
N SER A 358 -5.82 13.02 -26.23
CA SER A 358 -6.52 12.57 -27.45
C SER A 358 -7.18 11.20 -27.29
N ASP A 359 -7.19 10.64 -26.08
CA ASP A 359 -7.71 9.30 -25.77
C ASP A 359 -7.09 8.17 -26.62
N ASP A 360 -5.88 8.38 -27.14
CA ASP A 360 -5.21 7.42 -28.01
C ASP A 360 -4.82 6.14 -27.23
N LEU A 361 -5.18 4.98 -27.81
CA LEU A 361 -4.71 3.68 -27.35
C LEU A 361 -3.52 3.22 -28.20
N ILE A 362 -2.33 3.24 -27.60
CA ILE A 362 -1.09 2.77 -28.24
C ILE A 362 -0.79 1.35 -27.77
N MET A 363 -0.64 0.45 -28.75
CA MET A 363 -0.44 -0.98 -28.53
C MET A 363 1.04 -1.35 -28.70
N ALA A 364 1.63 -2.02 -27.70
CA ALA A 364 2.98 -2.55 -27.79
C ALA A 364 2.99 -4.03 -28.13
N LYS A 365 4.04 -4.45 -28.84
CA LYS A 365 4.41 -5.85 -29.02
C LYS A 365 5.53 -6.19 -28.05
N ASN A 366 5.27 -7.17 -27.19
CA ASN A 366 6.30 -7.76 -26.33
C ASN A 366 6.57 -9.18 -26.83
N THR A 367 7.81 -9.44 -27.25
CA THR A 367 8.29 -10.79 -27.53
C THR A 367 8.87 -11.38 -26.25
N LEU A 368 8.22 -12.44 -25.76
CA LEU A 368 8.47 -13.06 -24.47
C LEU A 368 8.68 -14.56 -24.69
N ILE A 369 9.51 -15.18 -23.84
CA ILE A 369 9.52 -16.63 -23.72
C ILE A 369 8.39 -17.02 -22.76
N ARG A 370 7.42 -17.80 -23.26
CA ARG A 370 6.26 -18.22 -22.48
C ARG A 370 6.13 -19.73 -22.50
N LYS A 371 5.92 -20.30 -21.32
CA LYS A 371 5.44 -21.67 -21.17
C LYS A 371 3.99 -21.74 -21.63
N THR A 372 3.71 -22.59 -22.62
CA THR A 372 2.35 -22.91 -23.08
C THR A 372 2.09 -24.39 -22.93
N THR A 373 0.85 -24.75 -22.62
CA THR A 373 0.40 -26.13 -22.58
C THR A 373 -0.67 -26.28 -23.65
N HIS A 374 -0.46 -27.16 -24.62
CA HIS A 374 -1.43 -27.51 -25.64
C HIS A 374 -1.54 -29.04 -25.71
N ASN A 375 -2.74 -29.59 -25.56
CA ASN A 375 -2.99 -31.03 -25.51
C ASN A 375 -2.01 -31.77 -24.59
N ASP A 376 -1.89 -31.33 -23.33
CA ASP A 376 -0.97 -31.86 -22.31
C ASP A 376 0.53 -31.85 -22.67
N THR A 377 0.90 -31.20 -23.78
CA THR A 377 2.28 -31.01 -24.20
C THR A 377 2.75 -29.63 -23.77
N LEU A 378 3.83 -29.62 -22.97
CA LEU A 378 4.46 -28.40 -22.49
C LEU A 378 5.50 -27.95 -23.51
N SER A 379 5.28 -26.78 -24.11
CA SER A 379 6.24 -26.16 -25.02
C SER A 379 6.64 -24.77 -24.52
N MET A 380 7.95 -24.56 -24.45
CA MET A 380 8.53 -23.23 -24.28
C MET A 380 8.56 -22.53 -25.63
N ASN A 381 7.71 -21.54 -25.81
CA ASN A 381 7.56 -20.85 -27.08
C ASN A 381 7.98 -19.39 -26.94
N THR A 382 8.69 -18.89 -27.95
CA THR A 382 8.83 -17.44 -28.14
C THR A 382 7.53 -16.93 -28.72
N MET A 383 6.80 -16.12 -27.95
CA MET A 383 5.51 -15.56 -28.36
C MET A 383 5.57 -14.05 -28.38
N THR A 384 5.02 -13.44 -29.41
CA THR A 384 4.76 -12.00 -29.45
C THR A 384 3.35 -11.74 -28.95
N VAL A 385 3.23 -11.01 -27.84
CA VAL A 385 1.95 -10.61 -27.27
C VAL A 385 1.75 -9.12 -27.51
N THR A 386 0.63 -8.77 -28.13
CA THR A 386 0.19 -7.38 -28.27
C THR A 386 -0.59 -6.97 -27.02
N LYS A 387 -0.24 -5.84 -26.42
CA LYS A 387 -0.91 -5.30 -25.22
C LYS A 387 -1.08 -3.79 -25.30
N ALA A 388 -2.07 -3.26 -24.59
CA ALA A 388 -2.17 -1.83 -24.32
C ALA A 388 -0.92 -1.36 -23.58
N ALA A 389 -0.27 -0.34 -24.13
CA ALA A 389 1.03 0.13 -23.70
C ALA A 389 0.98 1.58 -23.18
N LEU A 390 0.20 2.42 -23.88
CA LEU A 390 -0.21 3.74 -23.41
C LEU A 390 -1.69 3.92 -23.70
N ASP A 391 -2.39 4.45 -22.71
CA ASP A 391 -3.80 4.79 -22.73
C ASP A 391 -4.03 5.75 -21.57
N GLY A 392 -5.00 6.65 -21.70
CA GLY A 392 -5.39 7.58 -20.63
C GLY A 392 -6.11 6.91 -19.46
N TRP A 393 -6.37 5.60 -19.49
CA TRP A 393 -7.15 4.93 -18.45
C TRP A 393 -6.35 4.69 -17.18
N TYR A 394 -6.79 5.30 -16.08
CA TYR A 394 -6.21 5.13 -14.75
C TYR A 394 -7.24 4.71 -13.70
N ASP A 395 -7.20 3.43 -13.33
CA ASP A 395 -8.20 2.76 -12.49
C ASP A 395 -7.90 2.73 -10.98
N LYS A 396 -6.80 3.35 -10.52
CA LYS A 396 -6.44 3.37 -9.10
C LYS A 396 -6.87 4.64 -8.36
N ARG A 397 -7.38 5.62 -9.10
CA ARG A 397 -7.94 6.87 -8.59
C ARG A 397 -9.21 7.18 -9.40
N ILE A 398 -10.04 8.07 -8.88
CA ILE A 398 -11.16 8.63 -9.63
C ILE A 398 -10.57 9.71 -10.54
N MET A 399 -10.72 9.55 -11.84
CA MET A 399 -10.31 10.56 -12.82
C MET A 399 -11.36 11.67 -12.86
N ILE A 400 -11.04 12.91 -12.53
CA ILE A 400 -11.99 14.03 -12.58
C ILE A 400 -12.10 14.55 -14.01
N ASP A 401 -10.96 14.70 -14.65
CA ASP A 401 -10.78 15.00 -16.07
C ASP A 401 -9.53 14.25 -16.57
N ASN A 402 -8.98 14.69 -17.71
CA ASN A 402 -7.82 14.07 -18.33
C ASN A 402 -6.50 14.26 -17.54
N ILE A 403 -6.41 15.25 -16.65
CA ILE A 403 -5.17 15.59 -15.92
C ILE A 403 -5.32 15.52 -14.40
N HIS A 404 -6.52 15.71 -13.86
CA HIS A 404 -6.80 15.72 -12.44
C HIS A 404 -7.42 14.41 -11.98
N THR A 405 -6.90 13.88 -10.87
CA THR A 405 -7.40 12.65 -10.26
C THR A 405 -7.45 12.77 -8.73
N VAL A 406 -8.38 12.06 -8.10
CA VAL A 406 -8.54 12.03 -6.63
C VAL A 406 -8.57 10.59 -6.12
N PRO A 407 -8.08 10.31 -4.89
CA PRO A 407 -8.17 8.97 -4.35
C PRO A 407 -9.63 8.57 -4.11
N PHE A 408 -9.92 7.28 -4.30
CA PHE A 408 -11.19 6.72 -3.85
C PHE A 408 -11.39 7.00 -2.36
N GLY A 409 -12.62 7.36 -1.97
CA GLY A 409 -12.95 7.70 -0.57
C GLY A 409 -12.60 9.14 -0.15
N LEU A 410 -12.05 10.00 -1.02
CA LEU A 410 -11.81 11.41 -0.67
C LEU A 410 -13.11 12.12 -0.26
N TYR A 411 -14.16 11.91 -1.07
CA TYR A 411 -15.49 12.52 -0.89
C TYR A 411 -16.53 11.51 -0.41
N SER A 412 -16.12 10.33 0.08
CA SER A 412 -17.07 9.40 0.69
C SER A 412 -17.76 10.09 1.87
N LYS A 413 -19.08 9.90 2.01
CA LYS A 413 -19.85 10.46 3.12
C LYS A 413 -19.13 10.17 4.43
N GLN A 414 -18.86 11.23 5.19
CA GLN A 414 -18.50 11.07 6.60
C GLN A 414 -19.73 10.51 7.29
N PHE A 415 -19.60 9.32 7.87
CA PHE A 415 -20.64 8.81 8.75
C PHE A 415 -20.42 9.42 10.12
N SER A 416 -21.41 10.17 10.60
CA SER A 416 -21.51 10.48 12.02
C SER A 416 -22.05 9.25 12.77
N GLU A 417 -21.86 9.20 14.09
CA GLU A 417 -22.53 8.18 14.92
C GLU A 417 -24.05 8.26 14.78
N GLU A 418 -24.59 9.44 14.49
CA GLU A 418 -26.01 9.66 14.21
C GLU A 418 -26.44 8.99 12.89
N ASP A 419 -25.63 9.10 11.83
CA ASP A 419 -25.88 8.40 10.55
C ASP A 419 -25.88 6.88 10.72
N VAL A 420 -24.95 6.35 11.53
CA VAL A 420 -24.91 4.94 11.87
C VAL A 420 -26.16 4.54 12.67
N MET A 421 -26.55 5.33 13.68
CA MET A 421 -27.76 5.07 14.46
C MET A 421 -29.01 5.10 13.57
N ASN A 422 -29.10 6.02 12.62
CA ASN A 422 -30.17 6.06 11.63
C ASN A 422 -30.20 4.78 10.77
N ARG A 423 -29.03 4.25 10.37
CA ARG A 423 -28.94 2.96 9.66
C ARG A 423 -29.37 1.78 10.55
N ILE A 424 -28.94 1.75 11.81
CA ILE A 424 -29.34 0.74 12.80
C ILE A 424 -30.86 0.75 12.96
N MET A 425 -31.45 1.93 13.15
CA MET A 425 -32.90 2.10 13.29
C MET A 425 -33.67 1.66 12.04
N LYS A 426 -33.19 2.01 10.84
CA LYS A 426 -33.77 1.51 9.58
C LYS A 426 -33.69 -0.01 9.49
N ASN A 427 -32.58 -0.60 9.91
CA ASN A 427 -32.38 -2.04 9.86
C ASN A 427 -33.22 -2.78 10.92
N LEU A 428 -33.43 -2.20 12.11
CA LEU A 428 -34.40 -2.68 13.10
C LEU A 428 -35.80 -2.67 12.52
N ALA A 429 -36.22 -1.53 11.95
CA ALA A 429 -37.56 -1.36 11.37
C ALA A 429 -37.83 -2.37 10.26
N ALA A 430 -36.84 -2.59 9.39
CA ALA A 430 -36.91 -3.60 8.33
C ALA A 430 -37.05 -5.03 8.89
N ARG A 431 -36.31 -5.39 9.95
CA ARG A 431 -36.38 -6.73 10.56
C ARG A 431 -37.74 -7.05 11.16
N VAL A 432 -38.38 -6.07 11.77
CA VAL A 432 -39.73 -6.22 12.34
C VAL A 432 -40.85 -5.82 11.37
N ASN A 433 -40.50 -5.53 10.10
CA ASN A 433 -41.42 -5.18 9.02
C ASN A 433 -42.40 -4.04 9.37
N ILE A 434 -41.90 -2.99 10.03
CA ILE A 434 -42.68 -1.79 10.36
C ILE A 434 -42.00 -0.52 9.85
N GLY A 435 -42.75 0.59 9.80
CA GLY A 435 -42.19 1.89 9.48
C GLY A 435 -41.28 2.45 10.58
N LEU A 436 -40.32 3.30 10.22
CA LEU A 436 -39.38 3.92 11.17
C LEU A 436 -40.10 4.71 12.29
N SER A 437 -41.19 5.40 11.95
CA SER A 437 -42.01 6.15 12.92
C SER A 437 -42.69 5.22 13.92
N GLN A 438 -43.23 4.09 13.45
CA GLN A 438 -43.84 3.07 14.32
C GLN A 438 -42.79 2.44 15.23
N LEU A 439 -41.60 2.11 14.71
CA LEU A 439 -40.51 1.57 15.51
C LEU A 439 -40.13 2.52 16.67
N LYS A 440 -40.07 3.83 16.43
CA LYS A 440 -39.78 4.81 17.49
C LYS A 440 -40.83 4.77 18.62
N THR A 441 -42.09 4.55 18.28
CA THR A 441 -43.17 4.38 19.28
C THR A 441 -43.01 3.07 20.07
N TYR A 442 -42.62 1.98 19.41
CA TYR A 442 -42.45 0.66 20.05
C TYR A 442 -41.17 0.52 20.88
N LEU A 443 -40.08 1.19 20.50
CA LEU A 443 -38.80 1.10 21.22
C LEU A 443 -38.89 1.66 22.65
N MET A 444 -39.86 2.54 22.91
CA MET A 444 -40.10 3.20 24.21
C MET A 444 -38.84 3.85 24.82
N CYS A 445 -37.82 4.15 24.01
CA CYS A 445 -36.58 4.78 24.41
C CYS A 445 -36.13 5.79 23.34
N THR A 446 -35.32 6.76 23.75
CA THR A 446 -34.72 7.71 22.81
C THR A 446 -33.60 7.06 22.02
N GLN A 447 -33.23 7.66 20.89
CA GLN A 447 -32.11 7.18 20.08
C GLN A 447 -30.78 7.19 20.88
N ASP A 448 -30.59 8.17 21.77
CA ASP A 448 -29.42 8.24 22.65
C ASP A 448 -29.43 7.15 23.73
N GLN A 449 -30.60 6.84 24.29
CA GLN A 449 -30.75 5.72 25.23
C GLN A 449 -30.47 4.38 24.56
N LEU A 450 -30.98 4.16 23.35
CA LEU A 450 -30.68 2.96 22.57
C LEU A 450 -29.19 2.87 22.23
N LYS A 451 -28.59 3.99 21.82
CA LYS A 451 -27.15 4.11 21.55
C LYS A 451 -26.32 3.73 22.78
N ALA A 452 -26.65 4.28 23.95
CA ALA A 452 -25.97 3.98 25.21
C ALA A 452 -26.13 2.51 25.58
N HIS A 453 -27.34 1.96 25.41
CA HIS A 453 -27.61 0.54 25.64
C HIS A 453 -26.76 -0.36 24.72
N LEU A 454 -26.76 -0.11 23.40
CA LEU A 454 -25.95 -0.88 22.45
C LEU A 454 -24.46 -0.79 22.80
N ALA A 455 -23.97 0.40 23.11
CA ALA A 455 -22.59 0.61 23.52
C ALA A 455 -22.24 -0.15 24.81
N SER A 456 -23.17 -0.27 25.76
CA SER A 456 -22.99 -1.08 26.98
C SER A 456 -22.76 -2.57 26.71
N GLN A 457 -23.29 -3.08 25.60
CA GLN A 457 -23.21 -4.50 25.21
C GLN A 457 -22.01 -4.80 24.29
N PHE A 458 -21.20 -3.80 23.95
CA PHE A 458 -20.07 -3.98 23.05
C PHE A 458 -18.91 -4.74 23.70
N TYR A 459 -18.56 -5.87 23.08
CA TYR A 459 -17.32 -6.59 23.32
C TYR A 459 -16.11 -5.81 22.78
N SER A 460 -14.91 -6.18 23.24
CA SER A 460 -13.65 -5.61 22.71
C SER A 460 -13.63 -5.77 21.19
N GLY A 461 -13.44 -4.68 20.44
CA GLY A 461 -13.60 -4.70 18.98
C GLY A 461 -14.80 -3.92 18.46
N MET A 462 -15.89 -3.84 19.23
CA MET A 462 -17.17 -3.29 18.74
C MET A 462 -17.26 -1.78 18.97
N SER A 463 -17.79 -1.09 17.97
CA SER A 463 -18.16 0.33 18.05
C SER A 463 -19.32 0.59 17.10
N LEU A 464 -20.05 1.70 17.28
CA LEU A 464 -21.08 2.07 16.30
C LEU A 464 -20.51 2.19 14.89
N MET A 465 -19.32 2.77 14.76
CA MET A 465 -18.68 3.03 13.47
C MET A 465 -18.33 1.75 12.67
N ASN A 466 -18.27 0.58 13.32
CA ASN A 466 -18.02 -0.70 12.64
C ASN A 466 -19.26 -1.60 12.51
N TYR A 467 -20.45 -1.04 12.73
CA TYR A 467 -21.74 -1.69 12.46
C TYR A 467 -21.88 -2.06 10.97
N GLY A 468 -22.24 -3.32 10.70
CA GLY A 468 -22.34 -3.91 9.37
C GLY A 468 -21.02 -4.46 8.82
N VAL A 469 -19.90 -4.26 9.53
CA VAL A 469 -18.58 -4.82 9.15
C VAL A 469 -18.11 -5.84 10.18
N LEU A 470 -18.06 -5.46 11.46
CA LEU A 470 -17.59 -6.35 12.54
C LEU A 470 -18.73 -6.98 13.34
N TRP A 471 -19.86 -6.28 13.45
CA TRP A 471 -21.05 -6.77 14.13
C TRP A 471 -22.32 -6.27 13.46
N ASN A 472 -23.43 -6.95 13.76
CA ASN A 472 -24.76 -6.58 13.32
C ASN A 472 -25.74 -6.92 14.46
N LEU A 473 -26.98 -6.44 14.41
CA LEU A 473 -27.96 -6.61 15.48
C LEU A 473 -28.30 -8.07 15.80
N ASP A 474 -28.03 -8.99 14.88
CA ASP A 474 -28.27 -10.43 15.06
C ASP A 474 -27.13 -11.16 15.78
N HIS A 475 -26.03 -10.45 16.08
CA HIS A 475 -24.82 -11.03 16.63
C HIS A 475 -24.40 -10.27 17.88
N THR A 476 -24.59 -10.89 19.04
CA THR A 476 -24.08 -10.38 20.32
C THR A 476 -22.56 -10.40 20.37
N ILE A 477 -21.90 -11.29 19.62
CA ILE A 477 -20.44 -11.43 19.51
C ILE A 477 -20.03 -11.08 18.07
N PRO A 478 -18.90 -10.38 17.83
CA PRO A 478 -18.45 -10.07 16.47
C PRO A 478 -18.39 -11.32 15.59
N VAL A 479 -18.83 -11.22 14.34
CA VAL A 479 -18.92 -12.40 13.43
C VAL A 479 -17.54 -13.04 13.22
N SER A 480 -16.47 -12.25 13.27
CA SER A 480 -15.10 -12.72 13.19
C SER A 480 -14.65 -13.61 14.37
N PHE A 481 -15.36 -13.59 15.51
CA PHE A 481 -15.04 -14.39 16.71
C PHE A 481 -15.75 -15.76 16.73
N ILE A 482 -16.75 -15.96 15.86
CA ILE A 482 -17.54 -17.21 15.82
C ILE A 482 -16.75 -18.39 15.22
N CYS A 483 -15.59 -18.14 14.61
CA CYS A 483 -14.83 -19.17 13.86
C CYS A 483 -13.97 -20.12 14.70
N GLN A 484 -14.06 -20.15 16.04
CA GLN A 484 -13.14 -20.99 16.85
C GLN A 484 -13.76 -22.15 17.65
N ARG A 485 -15.08 -22.28 17.83
CA ARG A 485 -15.64 -23.44 18.54
C ARG A 485 -17.08 -23.72 18.09
N GLN A 486 -17.30 -24.77 17.29
CA GLN A 486 -18.42 -25.75 17.36
C GLN A 486 -18.48 -26.62 16.07
N PRO A 487 -18.88 -27.91 16.15
CA PRO A 487 -18.94 -28.83 15.01
C PRO A 487 -20.30 -28.82 14.30
N LYS A 488 -20.24 -28.94 12.95
CA LYS A 488 -21.26 -29.37 11.98
C LYS A 488 -22.75 -29.17 12.33
N GLY A 489 -23.34 -28.12 11.77
CA GLY A 489 -24.78 -27.97 11.58
C GLY A 489 -25.03 -26.79 10.64
N SER A 490 -25.77 -27.02 9.57
CA SER A 490 -25.97 -26.15 8.41
C SER A 490 -26.37 -24.71 8.72
N LEU A 491 -25.57 -23.75 8.22
CA LEU A 491 -26.01 -22.43 7.74
C LEU A 491 -24.97 -21.94 6.73
N SER A 492 -25.40 -21.73 5.49
CA SER A 492 -24.57 -21.21 4.40
C SER A 492 -24.15 -19.78 4.71
N LEU A 493 -22.90 -19.59 5.12
CA LEU A 493 -22.25 -18.29 5.29
C LEU A 493 -21.13 -18.14 4.27
N PHE A 494 -21.20 -17.08 3.48
CA PHE A 494 -20.19 -16.71 2.50
C PHE A 494 -18.87 -16.38 3.19
N GLN A 495 -17.93 -17.30 3.14
CA GLN A 495 -16.54 -17.07 3.49
C GLN A 495 -15.86 -16.33 2.34
N TYR A 496 -15.62 -15.03 2.47
CA TYR A 496 -14.61 -14.36 1.65
C TYR A 496 -13.23 -14.77 2.16
N SER A 497 -12.73 -15.87 1.61
CA SER A 497 -11.32 -16.24 1.70
C SER A 497 -10.53 -15.38 0.72
N ALA A 498 -9.62 -14.57 1.24
CA ALA A 498 -8.67 -13.84 0.41
C ALA A 498 -7.68 -14.85 -0.19
N TYR A 499 -7.98 -15.28 -1.42
CA TYR A 499 -7.10 -16.08 -2.24
C TYR A 499 -5.78 -15.33 -2.45
N ALA A 500 -4.70 -15.82 -1.86
CA ALA A 500 -3.34 -15.43 -2.17
C ALA A 500 -2.94 -16.03 -3.52
N GLY A 501 -3.50 -15.47 -4.60
CA GLY A 501 -3.10 -15.76 -5.97
C GLY A 501 -1.97 -14.82 -6.39
N GLY A 502 -0.82 -15.39 -6.70
CA GLY A 502 0.37 -14.67 -7.16
C GLY A 502 0.39 -14.29 -8.64
N ARG A 503 1.54 -13.69 -9.00
CA ARG A 503 2.19 -13.36 -10.30
C ARG A 503 2.58 -11.87 -10.31
N GLU A 504 3.81 -11.45 -10.58
CA GLU A 504 5.05 -12.13 -11.03
C GLU A 504 6.20 -11.82 -10.06
#